data_AF-A0A3E2CB95-F1
#
_entry.id   AF-A0A3E2CB95-F1
#
_cell.length_a   1.000
_cell.length_b   1.000
_cell.length_c   1.000
_cell.angle_alpha   90.00
_cell.angle_beta   90.00
_cell.angle_gamma   90.00
#
_symmetry.space_group_name_H-M   'P 1'
#
loop_
_entity.id
_entity.type
_entity.pdbx_description
1 polymer ?
#
loop_
_entity_poly.entity_id
_entity_poly.type
_entity_poly.pdbx_seq_one_letter_code
_entity_poly.pdbx_strand_id
1 'polypeptide(L)'
;VTKVTSFDLTKYDKWLDVAAKVQTLNATPNSTEGLTFDNGTEKQTGTDGVADFKNLGIGLYKVEETQAADGYQKLANPFFMTVPEVTRQKSGDNTYKYDVTVDPKNAYTKDAINKTVDTNGMVGAQDNLPYTITTTVITTTNTPVKNRTKDDYKDFAVWDDALISAYDGMKDLNETKAKDLVTEVKIGTTPIDAANYTVSVADSDVDKSGTVATRKRITVGFTDNGLTAIANALSAKPNAKLTVTFKFKLSKTVAAGELVNKYGFQQGHNTKDPKPTPDPDPTPGPGSKVTLRDFQIKKVNGAKETEALKGAKFAVFAKEQDAKDCVADKSRADANCSNKASYAAGFTNAENGTGDNGLTTAFKAKVGEEFYVVETKAPEGFVLSPAVDKVTIPAKAGTDTAFVHNFKDLPNGGPDGSGKNWFTLPKTGAAGVIIFALVGLGLVGSGMFVFLKNRKKEEEQQAA
;
A
#
# COMPACT_ATOMS: atom_id res chain seq x y z
N VAL A 1 8.94 35.92 24.42
CA VAL A 1 10.08 36.36 25.26
C VAL A 1 9.52 36.99 26.52
N THR A 2 9.96 36.52 27.69
CA THR A 2 9.39 36.94 28.99
C THR A 2 10.53 37.29 29.94
N LYS A 3 10.45 38.45 30.60
CA LYS A 3 11.48 38.87 31.57
C LYS A 3 11.27 38.13 32.88
N VAL A 4 12.36 37.60 33.45
CA VAL A 4 12.37 37.06 34.81
C VAL A 4 12.53 38.23 35.79
N THR A 5 11.48 38.55 36.52
CA THR A 5 11.40 39.72 37.42
C THR A 5 11.96 39.46 38.82
N SER A 6 12.32 38.22 39.14
CA SER A 6 12.93 37.86 40.43
C SER A 6 14.36 38.40 40.60
N PHE A 7 14.98 38.88 39.52
CA PHE A 7 16.35 39.39 39.52
C PHE A 7 16.39 40.81 38.95
N ASP A 8 17.05 41.70 39.68
CA ASP A 8 17.39 43.05 39.22
C ASP A 8 18.85 43.07 38.74
N LEU A 9 19.06 42.71 37.47
CA LEU A 9 20.40 42.62 36.87
C LEU A 9 21.07 43.99 36.64
N THR A 10 20.47 45.10 37.09
CA THR A 10 21.20 46.37 37.22
C THR A 10 22.18 46.36 38.40
N LYS A 11 22.08 45.35 39.28
CA LYS A 11 22.94 45.16 40.45
C LYS A 11 23.80 43.91 40.30
N TYR A 12 25.09 44.05 40.59
CA TYR A 12 26.07 42.97 40.40
C TYR A 12 25.80 41.73 41.27
N ASP A 13 25.35 41.91 42.52
CA ASP A 13 25.01 40.78 43.39
C ASP A 13 23.91 39.88 42.78
N LYS A 14 22.99 40.45 42.00
CA LYS A 14 21.93 39.69 41.31
C LYS A 14 22.42 38.88 40.12
N TRP A 15 23.57 39.24 39.54
CA TRP A 15 24.23 38.37 38.56
C TRP A 15 24.77 37.09 39.20
N LEU A 16 25.25 37.16 40.45
CA LEU A 16 25.70 35.99 41.19
C LEU A 16 24.53 35.06 41.52
N ASP A 17 23.37 35.63 41.87
CA ASP A 17 22.13 34.86 42.10
C ASP A 17 21.69 34.09 40.83
N VAL A 18 21.76 34.74 39.66
CA VAL A 18 21.47 34.08 38.37
C VAL A 18 22.53 33.01 38.06
N ALA A 19 23.82 33.31 38.24
CA ALA A 19 24.91 32.37 37.99
C ALA A 19 24.76 31.07 38.80
N ALA A 20 24.36 31.18 40.07
CA ALA A 20 24.08 30.03 40.93
C ALA A 20 22.90 29.15 40.44
N LYS A 21 21.98 29.73 39.67
CA LYS A 21 20.81 29.03 39.11
C LYS A 21 21.01 28.49 37.69
N VAL A 22 22.08 28.89 36.96
CA VAL A 22 22.29 28.50 35.56
C VAL A 22 22.20 27.00 35.34
N GLN A 23 22.81 26.19 36.22
CA GLN A 23 22.76 24.74 36.10
C GLN A 23 21.33 24.21 36.19
N THR A 24 20.53 24.73 37.13
CA THR A 24 19.12 24.36 37.30
C THR A 24 18.27 24.85 36.13
N LEU A 25 18.44 26.10 35.68
CA LEU A 25 17.69 26.66 34.56
C LEU A 25 17.94 25.88 33.26
N ASN A 26 19.18 25.41 33.03
CA ASN A 26 19.51 24.57 31.89
C ASN A 26 18.99 23.13 32.04
N ALA A 27 18.93 22.60 33.27
CA ALA A 27 18.48 21.23 33.52
C ALA A 27 16.95 21.10 33.53
N THR A 28 16.23 22.14 33.94
CA THR A 28 14.76 22.16 34.04
C THR A 28 14.19 23.47 33.47
N PRO A 29 14.33 23.71 32.16
CA PRO A 29 14.00 25.00 31.55
C PRO A 29 12.50 25.34 31.60
N ASN A 30 11.64 24.33 31.73
CA ASN A 30 10.19 24.50 31.88
C ASN A 30 9.74 24.86 33.31
N SER A 31 10.61 24.72 34.31
CA SER A 31 10.25 25.04 35.70
C SER A 31 10.09 26.53 35.91
N THR A 32 9.04 26.91 36.64
CA THR A 32 8.81 28.28 37.12
C THR A 32 9.17 28.43 38.60
N GLU A 33 9.72 27.40 39.23
CA GLU A 33 9.95 27.39 40.67
C GLU A 33 10.96 28.46 41.10
N GLY A 34 10.55 29.33 42.02
CA GLY A 34 11.37 30.43 42.51
C GLY A 34 11.63 31.51 41.46
N LEU A 35 10.82 31.58 40.40
CA LEU A 35 10.87 32.59 39.37
C LEU A 35 9.52 33.32 39.26
N THR A 36 9.59 34.62 39.07
CA THR A 36 8.47 35.51 38.73
C THR A 36 8.74 36.09 37.35
N PHE A 37 7.67 36.32 36.60
CA PHE A 37 7.74 36.72 35.20
C PHE A 37 6.90 37.97 34.96
N ASP A 38 7.28 38.76 33.95
CA ASP A 38 6.37 39.77 33.40
C ASP A 38 5.34 39.14 32.43
N ASN A 39 4.54 39.97 31.77
CA ASN A 39 3.54 39.50 30.80
C ASN A 39 4.17 38.94 29.51
N GLY A 40 5.47 39.15 29.30
CA GLY A 40 6.17 38.80 28.08
C GLY A 40 5.72 39.57 26.84
N THR A 41 6.34 39.25 25.73
CA THR A 41 6.05 39.76 24.39
C THR A 41 6.20 38.62 23.40
N GLU A 42 5.24 38.49 22.50
CA GLU A 42 5.23 37.50 21.43
C GLU A 42 5.48 38.19 20.08
N LYS A 43 6.19 37.50 19.19
CA LYS A 43 6.45 37.99 17.83
C LYS A 43 6.63 36.81 16.89
N GLN A 44 6.05 36.91 15.70
CA GLN A 44 6.23 35.97 14.62
C GLN A 44 7.54 36.25 13.88
N THR A 45 8.23 35.19 13.42
CA THR A 45 9.44 35.31 12.59
C THR A 45 9.13 35.93 11.22
N GLY A 46 10.07 36.72 10.70
CA GLY A 46 10.02 37.27 9.35
C GLY A 46 10.40 36.24 8.27
N THR A 47 10.39 36.66 7.00
CA THR A 47 10.81 35.84 5.86
C THR A 47 12.30 35.48 5.88
N ASP A 48 13.09 36.20 6.65
CA ASP A 48 14.51 35.94 6.94
C ASP A 48 14.71 35.01 8.14
N GLY A 49 13.63 34.55 8.77
CA GLY A 49 13.66 33.71 9.97
C GLY A 49 13.88 34.47 11.28
N VAL A 50 13.90 35.81 11.27
CA VAL A 50 14.25 36.61 12.45
C VAL A 50 13.01 37.09 13.20
N ALA A 51 13.00 36.93 14.52
CA ALA A 51 12.07 37.58 15.44
C ALA A 51 12.82 38.60 16.32
N ASP A 52 12.78 39.87 15.94
CA ASP A 52 13.52 40.94 16.61
C ASP A 52 12.72 41.56 17.78
N PHE A 53 13.21 41.43 19.02
CA PHE A 53 12.61 41.99 20.23
C PHE A 53 13.40 43.23 20.68
N LYS A 54 12.84 44.42 20.41
CA LYS A 54 13.50 45.71 20.70
C LYS A 54 13.21 46.24 22.09
N ASN A 55 14.07 47.14 22.57
CA ASN A 55 13.90 47.88 23.83
C ASN A 55 13.77 46.99 25.07
N LEU A 56 14.41 45.82 25.06
CA LEU A 56 14.51 44.96 26.25
C LEU A 56 15.40 45.64 27.29
N GLY A 57 14.88 45.80 28.51
CA GLY A 57 15.68 46.31 29.64
C GLY A 57 16.76 45.31 30.08
N ILE A 58 17.68 45.75 30.93
CA ILE A 58 18.67 44.83 31.53
C ILE A 58 17.95 43.74 32.34
N GLY A 59 18.28 42.46 32.10
CA GLY A 59 17.59 41.35 32.77
C GLY A 59 17.90 39.95 32.23
N LEU A 60 17.38 38.96 32.96
CA LEU A 60 17.28 37.56 32.53
C LEU A 60 15.95 37.36 31.81
N TYR A 61 15.96 36.68 30.68
CA TYR A 61 14.81 36.44 29.83
C TYR A 61 14.62 34.95 29.57
N LYS A 62 13.37 34.49 29.61
CA LYS A 62 12.93 33.18 29.13
C LYS A 62 12.44 33.35 27.69
N VAL A 63 12.99 32.58 26.76
CA VAL A 63 12.58 32.53 25.35
C VAL A 63 11.91 31.20 25.10
N GLU A 64 10.69 31.25 24.59
CA GLU A 64 9.84 30.09 24.35
C GLU A 64 9.26 30.23 22.93
N GLU A 65 9.40 29.18 22.14
CA GLU A 65 8.72 29.08 20.85
C GLU A 65 7.26 28.72 21.11
N THR A 66 6.32 29.54 20.66
CA THR A 66 4.89 29.29 20.88
C THR A 66 4.29 28.43 19.78
N GLN A 67 4.78 28.60 18.54
CA GLN A 67 4.33 27.90 17.34
C GLN A 67 5.48 27.70 16.36
N ALA A 68 5.57 26.52 15.75
CA ALA A 68 6.50 26.24 14.65
C ALA A 68 5.81 26.40 13.29
N ALA A 69 6.62 26.62 12.25
CA ALA A 69 6.17 26.59 10.86
C ALA A 69 5.69 25.19 10.45
N ASP A 70 4.83 25.11 9.42
CA ASP A 70 4.37 23.83 8.85
C ASP A 70 5.56 22.94 8.45
N GLY A 71 5.50 21.66 8.86
CA GLY A 71 6.57 20.69 8.59
C GLY A 71 7.83 20.84 9.46
N TYR A 72 7.77 21.66 10.52
CA TYR A 72 8.82 21.78 11.52
C TYR A 72 8.31 21.47 12.92
N GLN A 73 9.20 20.88 13.71
CA GLN A 73 8.98 20.63 15.11
C GLN A 73 9.22 21.89 15.95
N LYS A 74 8.23 22.25 16.76
CA LYS A 74 8.37 23.22 17.84
C LYS A 74 9.36 22.72 18.89
N LEU A 75 10.24 23.61 19.35
CA LEU A 75 11.11 23.38 20.49
C LEU A 75 10.28 23.04 21.73
N ALA A 76 10.51 21.87 22.31
CA ALA A 76 9.78 21.47 23.52
C ALA A 76 10.24 22.22 24.77
N ASN A 77 11.47 22.72 24.75
CA ASN A 77 12.08 23.38 25.89
C ASN A 77 12.38 24.84 25.55
N PRO A 78 12.00 25.78 26.42
CA PRO A 78 12.45 27.15 26.34
C PRO A 78 13.94 27.21 26.69
N PHE A 79 14.55 28.38 26.49
CA PHE A 79 15.90 28.66 26.94
C PHE A 79 15.97 30.01 27.64
N PHE A 80 17.03 30.21 28.41
CA PHE A 80 17.27 31.45 29.14
C PHE A 80 18.43 32.21 28.53
N MET A 81 18.33 33.53 28.51
CA MET A 81 19.39 34.43 28.04
C MET A 81 19.42 35.70 28.88
N THR A 82 20.57 36.36 28.97
CA THR A 82 20.69 37.67 29.62
C THR A 82 20.83 38.77 28.59
N VAL A 83 20.27 39.94 28.89
CA VAL A 83 20.57 41.19 28.20
C VAL A 83 21.15 42.16 29.26
N PRO A 84 22.40 42.65 29.10
CA PRO A 84 23.36 42.28 28.06
C PRO A 84 23.92 40.85 28.23
N GLU A 85 24.57 40.33 27.20
CA GLU A 85 25.54 39.24 27.32
C GLU A 85 26.88 39.83 27.80
N VAL A 86 27.44 39.27 28.87
CA VAL A 86 28.69 39.77 29.49
C VAL A 86 29.82 38.79 29.20
N THR A 87 30.88 39.27 28.56
CA THR A 87 32.08 38.48 28.28
C THR A 87 33.34 39.25 28.70
N ARG A 88 34.45 38.54 28.86
CA ARG A 88 35.75 39.15 29.16
C ARG A 88 36.85 38.39 28.44
N GLN A 89 37.76 39.11 27.78
CA GLN A 89 38.99 38.51 27.26
C GLN A 89 40.00 38.26 28.39
N LYS A 90 41.00 37.41 28.14
CA LYS A 90 42.00 36.97 29.13
C LYS A 90 42.72 38.13 29.83
N SER A 91 42.81 39.28 29.16
CA SER A 91 43.23 40.59 29.69
C SER A 91 42.29 41.68 29.16
N GLY A 92 41.79 42.57 30.02
CA GLY A 92 40.94 43.70 29.64
C GLY A 92 39.70 43.89 30.53
N ASP A 93 38.88 44.87 30.16
CA ASP A 93 37.60 45.18 30.77
C ASP A 93 36.49 44.21 30.31
N ASN A 94 35.35 44.23 31.01
CA ASN A 94 34.17 43.48 30.59
C ASN A 94 33.59 44.07 29.31
N THR A 95 33.18 43.20 28.39
CA THR A 95 32.42 43.54 27.20
C THR A 95 30.95 43.23 27.43
N TYR A 96 30.08 44.21 27.14
CA TYR A 96 28.63 44.10 27.28
C TYR A 96 28.00 44.16 25.89
N LYS A 97 27.42 43.05 25.44
CA LYS A 97 26.68 42.97 24.18
C LYS A 97 25.19 43.10 24.48
N TYR A 98 24.60 44.24 24.13
CA TYR A 98 23.17 44.52 24.34
C TYR A 98 22.30 43.97 23.20
N ASP A 99 22.82 43.95 21.97
CA ASP A 99 22.20 43.30 20.83
C ASP A 99 22.55 41.81 20.85
N VAL A 100 21.82 41.04 21.65
CA VAL A 100 22.05 39.60 21.80
C VAL A 100 21.31 38.83 20.70
N THR A 101 22.00 37.86 20.08
CA THR A 101 21.46 37.01 19.02
C THR A 101 21.53 35.56 19.44
N VAL A 102 20.49 34.80 19.12
CA VAL A 102 20.38 33.37 19.41
C VAL A 102 19.77 32.66 18.20
N ASP A 103 20.26 31.45 17.90
CA ASP A 103 19.85 30.67 16.72
C ASP A 103 19.27 29.32 17.15
N PRO A 104 18.08 29.30 17.78
CA PRO A 104 17.41 28.06 18.13
C PRO A 104 17.05 27.28 16.85
N LYS A 105 17.13 25.94 16.89
CA LYS A 105 16.96 25.08 15.70
C LYS A 105 15.74 24.17 15.84
N ASN A 106 14.84 24.27 14.87
CA ASN A 106 13.71 23.35 14.73
C ASN A 106 14.12 22.13 13.90
N ALA A 107 13.63 20.95 14.28
CA ALA A 107 13.79 19.76 13.45
C ALA A 107 12.78 19.80 12.29
N TYR A 108 13.23 19.53 11.07
CA TYR A 108 12.36 19.37 9.92
C TYR A 108 11.68 18.00 9.96
N THR A 109 10.34 17.98 9.97
CA THR A 109 9.51 16.77 10.16
C THR A 109 8.71 16.39 8.92
N LYS A 110 8.56 17.28 7.94
CA LYS A 110 7.67 17.08 6.78
C LYS A 110 7.90 15.77 6.02
N ASP A 111 9.17 15.41 5.80
CA ASP A 111 9.56 14.17 5.12
C ASP A 111 10.10 13.12 6.09
N ALA A 112 9.84 13.30 7.40
CA ALA A 112 10.36 12.40 8.42
C ALA A 112 9.71 11.03 8.36
N ILE A 113 8.48 10.95 7.85
CA ILE A 113 7.68 9.74 7.77
C ILE A 113 7.12 9.55 6.36
N ASN A 114 7.14 8.32 5.88
CA ASN A 114 6.58 7.93 4.60
C ASN A 114 5.85 6.60 4.74
N LYS A 115 4.86 6.36 3.87
CA LYS A 115 4.16 5.09 3.79
C LYS A 115 4.08 4.60 2.36
N THR A 116 4.39 3.32 2.19
CA THR A 116 4.29 2.61 0.92
C THR A 116 3.32 1.45 1.04
N VAL A 117 2.68 1.09 -0.06
CA VAL A 117 1.83 -0.09 -0.21
C VAL A 117 2.52 -1.12 -1.10
N ASP A 118 2.39 -2.41 -0.78
CA ASP A 118 2.83 -3.50 -1.64
C ASP A 118 1.63 -4.20 -2.28
N THR A 119 1.45 -3.99 -3.56
CA THR A 119 0.34 -4.52 -4.37
C THR A 119 0.71 -5.77 -5.18
N ASN A 120 1.96 -6.25 -5.06
CA ASN A 120 2.48 -7.36 -5.88
C ASN A 120 1.79 -8.69 -5.59
N GLY A 121 1.28 -8.86 -4.37
CA GLY A 121 0.59 -10.08 -3.92
C GLY A 121 -0.93 -10.05 -4.08
N MET A 122 -1.52 -8.95 -4.56
CA MET A 122 -2.97 -8.79 -4.66
C MET A 122 -3.43 -8.56 -6.10
N VAL A 123 -4.67 -8.98 -6.36
CA VAL A 123 -5.45 -8.52 -7.51
C VAL A 123 -6.49 -7.51 -7.03
N GLY A 124 -7.13 -7.71 -5.88
CA GLY A 124 -8.36 -6.99 -5.57
C GLY A 124 -8.96 -7.18 -4.18
N ALA A 125 -10.29 -7.03 -4.08
CA ALA A 125 -11.02 -7.23 -2.83
C ALA A 125 -10.69 -8.59 -2.19
N GLN A 126 -10.75 -8.64 -0.85
CA GLN A 126 -10.43 -9.82 -0.04
C GLN A 126 -8.95 -10.28 -0.04
N ASP A 127 -8.11 -9.74 -0.92
CA ASP A 127 -6.67 -9.98 -0.86
C ASP A 127 -6.03 -9.23 0.31
N ASN A 128 -4.84 -9.70 0.70
CA ASN A 128 -4.01 -8.99 1.67
C ASN A 128 -3.31 -7.80 1.03
N LEU A 129 -3.26 -6.68 1.75
CA LEU A 129 -2.64 -5.44 1.35
C LEU A 129 -1.64 -4.96 2.41
N PRO A 130 -0.35 -5.30 2.26
CA PRO A 130 0.69 -4.81 3.13
C PRO A 130 0.95 -3.31 2.93
N TYR A 131 1.11 -2.58 4.03
CA TYR A 131 1.64 -1.23 4.07
C TYR A 131 2.87 -1.19 4.94
N THR A 132 3.87 -0.43 4.53
CA THR A 132 5.09 -0.20 5.29
C THR A 132 5.20 1.29 5.60
N ILE A 133 5.23 1.62 6.89
CA ILE A 133 5.54 2.97 7.37
C ILE A 133 7.03 3.01 7.70
N THR A 134 7.75 3.96 7.12
CA THR A 134 9.16 4.23 7.42
C THR A 134 9.28 5.62 8.00
N THR A 135 9.89 5.74 9.17
CA THR A 135 10.03 7.02 9.88
C THR A 135 11.43 7.26 10.41
N THR A 136 11.80 8.53 10.47
CA THR A 136 12.92 9.04 11.26
C THR A 136 12.50 9.04 12.72
N VAL A 137 13.31 8.48 13.60
CA VAL A 137 13.03 8.54 15.04
C VAL A 137 13.39 9.93 15.56
N ILE A 138 12.38 10.78 15.66
CA ILE A 138 12.52 12.16 16.12
C ILE A 138 12.15 12.26 17.59
N THR A 139 12.92 13.06 18.32
CA THR A 139 12.68 13.39 19.73
C THR A 139 12.97 14.85 19.98
N THR A 140 12.26 15.44 20.95
CA THR A 140 12.44 16.81 21.41
C THR A 140 13.67 17.04 22.30
N THR A 141 14.38 15.98 22.70
CA THR A 141 15.53 16.11 23.59
C THR A 141 16.71 16.86 22.95
N ASN A 142 17.40 17.65 23.77
CA ASN A 142 18.67 18.29 23.41
C ASN A 142 19.89 17.35 23.58
N THR A 143 19.70 16.14 24.12
CA THR A 143 20.76 15.15 24.27
C THR A 143 21.34 14.80 22.88
N PRO A 144 22.67 14.89 22.66
CA PRO A 144 23.30 14.48 21.41
C PRO A 144 22.97 13.03 21.07
N VAL A 145 22.67 12.70 19.81
CA VAL A 145 22.21 11.35 19.38
C VAL A 145 23.05 10.21 19.94
N LYS A 146 24.37 10.35 19.94
CA LYS A 146 25.33 9.36 20.46
C LYS A 146 25.16 9.04 21.97
N ASN A 147 24.58 9.98 22.72
CA ASN A 147 24.41 9.92 24.18
C ASN A 147 22.95 9.68 24.58
N ARG A 148 22.02 9.58 23.63
CA ARG A 148 20.61 9.38 23.93
C ARG A 148 20.38 7.98 24.51
N THR A 149 19.50 7.90 25.49
CA THR A 149 19.06 6.62 26.08
C THR A 149 17.59 6.38 25.78
N LYS A 150 17.00 5.31 26.32
CA LYS A 150 15.54 5.10 26.28
C LYS A 150 14.75 6.29 26.83
N ASP A 151 15.32 7.00 27.81
CA ASP A 151 14.63 8.10 28.48
C ASP A 151 14.45 9.31 27.57
N ASP A 152 15.27 9.43 26.52
CA ASP A 152 15.19 10.46 25.49
C ASP A 152 14.16 10.15 24.40
N TYR A 153 13.59 8.95 24.37
CA TYR A 153 12.61 8.53 23.36
C TYR A 153 11.27 8.13 23.98
N LYS A 154 10.97 8.62 25.19
CA LYS A 154 9.72 8.30 25.87
C LYS A 154 8.53 8.64 24.98
N ASP A 155 7.53 7.76 24.99
CA ASP A 155 6.29 7.86 24.22
C ASP A 155 6.42 7.88 22.68
N PHE A 156 7.62 7.73 22.12
CA PHE A 156 7.77 7.59 20.67
C PHE A 156 6.89 6.45 20.16
N ALA A 157 6.10 6.72 19.12
CA ALA A 157 5.17 5.75 18.55
C ALA A 157 4.87 6.07 17.09
N VAL A 158 4.43 5.07 16.34
CA VAL A 158 4.00 5.19 14.94
C VAL A 158 2.60 4.62 14.83
N TRP A 159 1.71 5.22 14.03
CA TRP A 159 0.38 4.66 13.82
C TRP A 159 -0.05 4.62 12.37
N ASP A 160 -0.98 3.70 12.12
CA ASP A 160 -1.80 3.60 10.92
C ASP A 160 -3.23 4.04 11.25
N ASP A 161 -3.81 4.90 10.42
CA ASP A 161 -5.23 5.29 10.50
C ASP A 161 -6.00 4.56 9.40
N ALA A 162 -6.35 3.30 9.69
CA ALA A 162 -6.97 2.39 8.74
C ALA A 162 -8.45 2.73 8.52
N LEU A 163 -8.87 2.83 7.25
CA LEU A 163 -10.26 3.13 6.87
C LEU A 163 -11.18 1.95 7.20
N ILE A 164 -12.19 2.18 8.05
CA ILE A 164 -13.07 1.13 8.57
C ILE A 164 -13.81 0.39 7.47
N SER A 165 -14.29 1.10 6.44
CA SER A 165 -15.06 0.51 5.34
C SER A 165 -14.21 -0.28 4.34
N ALA A 166 -12.88 -0.07 4.33
CA ALA A 166 -12.00 -0.65 3.31
C ALA A 166 -11.40 -2.00 3.71
N TYR A 167 -11.30 -2.28 5.02
CA TYR A 167 -10.61 -3.46 5.53
C TYR A 167 -11.52 -4.38 6.32
N ASP A 168 -11.32 -5.68 6.15
CA ASP A 168 -12.08 -6.73 6.83
C ASP A 168 -11.82 -6.72 8.34
N GLY A 169 -12.86 -6.91 9.15
CA GLY A 169 -12.78 -6.93 10.61
C GLY A 169 -12.42 -5.61 11.31
N MET A 170 -12.24 -4.51 10.56
CA MET A 170 -11.75 -3.23 11.09
C MET A 170 -12.71 -2.57 12.10
N LYS A 171 -14.02 -2.74 11.90
CA LYS A 171 -15.06 -2.20 12.79
C LYS A 171 -14.95 -2.75 14.22
N ASP A 172 -14.63 -4.03 14.35
CA ASP A 172 -14.56 -4.78 15.62
C ASP A 172 -13.11 -5.08 16.02
N LEU A 173 -12.16 -4.24 15.56
CA LEU A 173 -10.74 -4.40 15.88
C LEU A 173 -10.50 -4.15 17.36
N ASN A 174 -9.79 -5.08 18.00
CA ASN A 174 -9.26 -4.96 19.35
C ASN A 174 -7.73 -5.11 19.34
N GLU A 175 -7.08 -4.91 20.49
CA GLU A 175 -5.61 -4.92 20.58
C GLU A 175 -4.98 -6.24 20.14
N THR A 176 -5.58 -7.39 20.49
CA THR A 176 -5.09 -8.72 20.07
C THR A 176 -5.07 -8.84 18.55
N LYS A 177 -6.20 -8.56 17.89
CA LYS A 177 -6.30 -8.63 16.43
C LYS A 177 -5.41 -7.58 15.75
N ALA A 178 -5.25 -6.41 16.38
CA ALA A 178 -4.37 -5.37 15.87
C ALA A 178 -2.91 -5.78 15.89
N LYS A 179 -2.49 -6.53 16.92
CA LYS A 179 -1.14 -7.09 17.00
C LYS A 179 -0.87 -8.05 15.86
N ASP A 180 -1.85 -8.86 15.45
CA ASP A 180 -1.72 -9.77 14.29
C ASP A 180 -1.57 -9.04 12.94
N LEU A 181 -2.00 -7.77 12.85
CA LEU A 181 -1.81 -6.95 11.65
C LEU A 181 -0.37 -6.45 11.54
N VAL A 182 0.38 -6.33 12.64
CA VAL A 182 1.78 -5.89 12.63
C VAL A 182 2.68 -7.08 12.33
N THR A 183 3.17 -7.17 11.10
CA THR A 183 3.97 -8.32 10.66
C THR A 183 5.47 -8.12 10.86
N GLU A 184 5.92 -6.87 10.95
CA GLU A 184 7.33 -6.55 11.11
C GLU A 184 7.56 -5.19 11.74
N VAL A 185 8.52 -5.10 12.66
CA VAL A 185 9.05 -3.85 13.22
C VAL A 185 10.57 -3.90 13.17
N LYS A 186 11.21 -2.86 12.63
CA LYS A 186 12.67 -2.79 12.46
C LYS A 186 13.21 -1.40 12.80
N ILE A 187 14.46 -1.33 13.26
CA ILE A 187 15.27 -0.11 13.27
C ILE A 187 16.51 -0.33 12.39
N GLY A 188 16.59 0.41 11.29
CA GLY A 188 17.49 0.09 10.18
C GLY A 188 17.13 -1.28 9.59
N THR A 189 18.08 -2.21 9.60
CA THR A 189 17.87 -3.60 9.15
C THR A 189 17.58 -4.56 10.30
N THR A 190 17.63 -4.10 11.54
CA THR A 190 17.55 -4.95 12.74
C THR A 190 16.10 -5.08 13.19
N PRO A 191 15.54 -6.30 13.27
CA PRO A 191 14.21 -6.52 13.84
C PRO A 191 14.11 -6.10 15.30
N ILE A 192 12.98 -5.51 15.68
CA ILE A 192 12.59 -5.30 17.08
C ILE A 192 11.59 -6.39 17.44
N ASP A 193 11.89 -7.14 18.50
CA ASP A 193 11.06 -8.24 18.98
C ASP A 193 9.65 -7.79 19.41
N ALA A 194 8.64 -8.66 19.24
CA ALA A 194 7.25 -8.41 19.59
C ALA A 194 6.97 -8.22 21.09
N ALA A 195 7.90 -8.56 21.97
CA ALA A 195 7.88 -8.22 23.40
C ALA A 195 8.40 -6.81 23.68
N ASN A 196 9.09 -6.18 22.73
CA ASN A 196 9.71 -4.87 22.87
C ASN A 196 8.86 -3.71 22.31
N TYR A 197 7.68 -4.02 21.79
CA TYR A 197 6.69 -3.02 21.39
C TYR A 197 5.29 -3.43 21.84
N THR A 198 4.40 -2.44 21.92
CA THR A 198 2.98 -2.59 22.24
C THR A 198 2.15 -2.16 21.05
N VAL A 199 0.95 -2.72 20.92
CA VAL A 199 -0.02 -2.33 19.90
C VAL A 199 -1.32 -1.95 20.59
N SER A 200 -1.78 -0.72 20.39
CA SER A 200 -3.06 -0.23 20.91
C SER A 200 -3.97 0.22 19.77
N VAL A 201 -5.27 0.25 20.05
CA VAL A 201 -6.30 0.64 19.07
C VAL A 201 -7.21 1.70 19.66
N ALA A 202 -7.51 2.73 18.87
CA ALA A 202 -8.51 3.74 19.20
C ALA A 202 -9.31 4.15 17.96
N ASP A 203 -10.46 4.80 18.18
CA ASP A 203 -11.12 5.55 17.12
C ASP A 203 -10.24 6.75 16.75
N SER A 204 -10.11 6.99 15.44
CA SER A 204 -9.35 8.12 14.92
C SER A 204 -10.27 9.31 14.65
N ASP A 205 -9.81 10.51 14.99
CA ASP A 205 -10.49 11.76 14.64
C ASP A 205 -10.21 12.20 13.19
N VAL A 206 -9.33 11.49 12.48
CA VAL A 206 -9.03 11.74 11.06
C VAL A 206 -10.22 11.33 10.19
N ASP A 207 -10.61 12.22 9.27
CA ASP A 207 -11.75 12.03 8.35
C ASP A 207 -13.08 11.71 9.06
N LYS A 208 -13.21 12.11 10.34
CA LYS A 208 -14.40 11.88 11.15
C LYS A 208 -15.61 12.60 10.54
N SER A 209 -16.76 11.92 10.52
CA SER A 209 -18.03 12.51 10.08
C SER A 209 -18.89 12.82 11.30
N GLY A 210 -18.86 14.08 11.75
CA GLY A 210 -19.51 14.47 13.00
C GLY A 210 -18.89 13.75 14.20
N THR A 211 -19.67 12.95 14.93
CA THR A 211 -19.19 12.15 16.07
C THR A 211 -18.72 10.76 15.68
N VAL A 212 -18.90 10.34 14.43
CA VAL A 212 -18.60 8.97 13.96
C VAL A 212 -17.20 8.91 13.36
N ALA A 213 -16.32 8.14 14.00
CA ALA A 213 -15.01 7.82 13.45
C ALA A 213 -15.14 6.97 12.19
N THR A 214 -14.44 7.35 11.13
CA THR A 214 -14.37 6.59 9.88
C THR A 214 -13.12 5.71 9.81
N ARG A 215 -12.17 5.92 10.72
CA ARG A 215 -10.88 5.25 10.79
C ARG A 215 -10.62 4.70 12.19
N LYS A 216 -9.85 3.62 12.24
CA LYS A 216 -9.26 3.10 13.48
C LYS A 216 -7.77 3.41 13.47
N ARG A 217 -7.30 4.03 14.55
CA ARG A 217 -5.88 4.27 14.79
C ARG A 217 -5.27 3.05 15.43
N ILE A 218 -4.29 2.44 14.78
CA ILE A 218 -3.50 1.33 15.30
C ILE A 218 -2.12 1.87 15.62
N THR A 219 -1.78 1.97 16.91
CA THR A 219 -0.53 2.59 17.36
C THR A 219 0.46 1.53 17.80
N VAL A 220 1.66 1.56 17.22
CA VAL A 220 2.83 0.80 17.66
C VAL A 220 3.68 1.69 18.55
N GLY A 221 3.59 1.45 19.87
CA GLY A 221 4.44 2.08 20.88
C GLY A 221 5.56 1.14 21.32
N PHE A 222 6.56 1.66 22.04
CA PHE A 222 7.74 0.87 22.43
C PHE A 222 7.84 0.71 23.95
N THR A 223 8.22 -0.48 24.40
CA THR A 223 8.56 -0.70 25.81
C THR A 223 9.95 -0.09 26.10
N ASP A 224 10.35 -0.01 27.36
CA ASP A 224 11.69 0.44 27.74
C ASP A 224 12.81 -0.33 27.02
N ASN A 225 12.62 -1.63 26.80
CA ASN A 225 13.58 -2.45 26.04
C ASN A 225 13.57 -2.09 24.55
N GLY A 226 12.40 -1.81 23.96
CA GLY A 226 12.28 -1.33 22.59
C GLY A 226 12.93 0.04 22.39
N LEU A 227 12.68 0.98 23.30
CA LEU A 227 13.30 2.30 23.28
C LEU A 227 14.82 2.21 23.47
N THR A 228 15.30 1.28 24.30
CA THR A 228 16.74 1.00 24.43
C THR A 228 17.33 0.47 23.13
N ALA A 229 16.65 -0.46 22.45
CA ALA A 229 17.09 -0.98 21.15
C ALA A 229 17.15 0.13 20.09
N ILE A 230 16.16 1.02 20.06
CA ILE A 230 16.13 2.20 19.18
C ILE A 230 17.31 3.13 19.50
N ALA A 231 17.53 3.48 20.76
CA ALA A 231 18.62 4.37 21.17
C ALA A 231 20.00 3.79 20.79
N ASN A 232 20.22 2.50 21.04
CA ASN A 232 21.47 1.82 20.69
C ASN A 232 21.71 1.81 19.16
N ALA A 233 20.66 1.52 18.38
CA ALA A 233 20.76 1.52 16.92
C ALA A 233 21.09 2.91 16.36
N LEU A 234 20.48 3.97 16.91
CA LEU A 234 20.72 5.36 16.50
C LEU A 234 22.08 5.89 16.97
N SER A 235 22.57 5.47 18.15
CA SER A 235 23.92 5.81 18.59
C SER A 235 24.97 5.24 17.65
N ALA A 236 24.77 4.01 17.16
CA ALA A 236 25.65 3.38 16.17
C ALA A 236 25.46 3.94 14.75
N LYS A 237 24.23 4.23 14.34
CA LYS A 237 23.85 4.73 13.02
C LYS A 237 22.80 5.84 13.16
N PRO A 238 23.21 7.12 13.28
CA PRO A 238 22.31 8.24 13.58
C PRO A 238 21.14 8.43 12.61
N ASN A 239 21.26 7.94 11.38
CA ASN A 239 20.24 8.06 10.34
C ASN A 239 19.42 6.77 10.12
N ALA A 240 19.53 5.77 11.01
CA ALA A 240 18.70 4.58 10.93
C ALA A 240 17.22 4.95 11.02
N LYS A 241 16.39 4.35 10.18
CA LYS A 241 14.95 4.58 10.13
C LYS A 241 14.21 3.47 10.86
N LEU A 242 13.15 3.81 11.58
CA LEU A 242 12.21 2.82 12.08
C LEU A 242 11.26 2.43 10.95
N THR A 243 10.98 1.15 10.81
CA THR A 243 10.01 0.61 9.86
C THR A 243 8.98 -0.23 10.58
N VAL A 244 7.71 -0.03 10.28
CA VAL A 244 6.57 -0.84 10.77
C VAL A 244 5.77 -1.31 9.54
N THR A 245 5.59 -2.62 9.41
CA THR A 245 4.79 -3.20 8.34
C THR A 245 3.47 -3.72 8.90
N PHE A 246 2.37 -3.23 8.35
CA PHE A 246 1.01 -3.69 8.59
C PHE A 246 0.54 -4.55 7.42
N LYS A 247 -0.23 -5.60 7.68
CA LYS A 247 -0.88 -6.41 6.65
C LYS A 247 -2.38 -6.43 6.86
N PHE A 248 -3.11 -5.63 6.10
CA PHE A 248 -4.58 -5.63 6.13
C PHE A 248 -5.15 -6.61 5.13
N LYS A 249 -6.40 -7.01 5.32
CA LYS A 249 -7.19 -7.73 4.31
C LYS A 249 -8.26 -6.80 3.77
N LEU A 250 -8.33 -6.61 2.45
CA LEU A 250 -9.34 -5.76 1.84
C LEU A 250 -10.75 -6.33 2.10
N SER A 251 -11.70 -5.45 2.40
CA SER A 251 -13.10 -5.84 2.57
C SER A 251 -13.69 -6.38 1.27
N LYS A 252 -14.59 -7.35 1.37
CA LYS A 252 -15.40 -7.83 0.23
C LYS A 252 -16.20 -6.70 -0.42
N THR A 253 -16.61 -5.71 0.37
CA THR A 253 -17.43 -4.57 -0.07
C THR A 253 -16.62 -3.28 -0.19
N VAL A 254 -15.29 -3.37 -0.31
CA VAL A 254 -14.45 -2.18 -0.54
C VAL A 254 -14.97 -1.40 -1.75
N ALA A 255 -15.03 -0.07 -1.64
CA ALA A 255 -15.55 0.78 -2.70
C ALA A 255 -14.58 0.86 -3.90
N ALA A 256 -15.13 1.22 -5.06
CA ALA A 256 -14.32 1.59 -6.21
C ALA A 256 -13.75 3.01 -6.01
N GLY A 257 -12.64 3.30 -6.67
CA GLY A 257 -11.94 4.59 -6.58
C GLY A 257 -10.64 4.51 -5.79
N GLU A 258 -10.15 5.67 -5.38
CA GLU A 258 -8.89 5.82 -4.64
C GLU A 258 -9.09 5.45 -3.16
N LEU A 259 -8.38 4.42 -2.71
CA LEU A 259 -8.22 4.05 -1.32
C LEU A 259 -6.93 4.69 -0.78
N VAL A 260 -7.08 5.56 0.21
CA VAL A 260 -5.96 6.23 0.89
C VAL A 260 -5.81 5.70 2.31
N ASN A 261 -4.64 5.14 2.63
CA ASN A 261 -4.33 4.68 3.98
C ASN A 261 -3.47 5.70 4.74
N LYS A 262 -4.02 6.30 5.79
CA LYS A 262 -3.40 7.42 6.51
C LYS A 262 -2.50 6.92 7.64
N TYR A 263 -1.63 7.78 8.14
CA TYR A 263 -0.58 7.41 9.10
C TYR A 263 -0.01 8.67 9.77
N GLY A 264 0.69 8.46 10.88
CA GLY A 264 1.39 9.51 11.60
C GLY A 264 2.31 8.93 12.66
N PHE A 265 2.87 9.80 13.51
CA PHE A 265 3.76 9.41 14.59
C PHE A 265 3.75 10.37 15.78
N GLN A 266 4.04 9.82 16.95
CA GLN A 266 4.32 10.57 18.18
C GLN A 266 5.83 10.75 18.26
N GLN A 267 6.28 11.99 18.38
CA GLN A 267 7.67 12.29 18.69
C GLN A 267 8.03 11.77 20.08
N GLY A 268 9.26 11.27 20.22
CA GLY A 268 9.82 10.97 21.53
C GLY A 268 10.13 12.24 22.31
N HIS A 269 10.37 12.08 23.61
CA HIS A 269 10.85 13.17 24.45
C HIS A 269 11.71 12.63 25.60
N ASN A 270 12.43 13.53 26.27
CA ASN A 270 13.06 13.18 27.53
C ASN A 270 11.99 12.94 28.61
N THR A 271 12.16 11.96 29.49
CA THR A 271 11.21 11.66 30.59
C THR A 271 10.96 12.83 31.53
N LYS A 272 11.87 13.81 31.58
CA LYS A 272 11.74 15.05 32.38
C LYS A 272 11.03 16.17 31.64
N ASP A 273 10.88 16.05 30.32
CA ASP A 273 10.27 17.05 29.45
C ASP A 273 8.79 16.72 29.23
N PRO A 274 7.94 17.72 28.99
CA PRO A 274 6.56 17.49 28.63
C PRO A 274 6.45 16.68 27.34
N LYS A 275 5.43 15.82 27.26
CA LYS A 275 5.12 15.08 26.03
C LYS A 275 4.77 16.07 24.92
N PRO A 276 5.45 16.02 23.76
CA PRO A 276 5.10 16.87 22.64
C PRO A 276 3.72 16.50 22.10
N THR A 277 2.96 17.50 21.69
CA THR A 277 1.79 17.28 20.86
C THR A 277 2.23 16.59 19.57
N PRO A 278 1.58 15.49 19.16
CA PRO A 278 1.92 14.86 17.90
C PRO A 278 1.76 15.81 16.73
N ASP A 279 2.66 15.69 15.75
CA ASP A 279 2.58 16.40 14.47
C ASP A 279 1.25 16.01 13.79
N PRO A 280 0.49 16.94 13.18
CA PRO A 280 -0.63 16.58 12.33
C PRO A 280 -0.26 15.47 11.35
N ASP A 281 -1.21 14.58 11.07
CA ASP A 281 -0.95 13.48 10.16
C ASP A 281 -0.49 14.05 8.80
N PRO A 282 0.63 13.59 8.25
CA PRO A 282 1.14 14.06 6.97
C PRO A 282 0.08 13.88 5.88
N THR A 283 0.09 14.78 4.90
CA THR A 283 -0.70 14.57 3.68
C THR A 283 -0.21 13.29 3.00
N PRO A 284 -1.06 12.26 2.82
CA PRO A 284 -0.60 10.98 2.29
C PRO A 284 -0.11 11.12 0.85
N GLY A 285 1.16 10.76 0.61
CA GLY A 285 1.74 10.71 -0.73
C GLY A 285 1.20 9.55 -1.57
N PRO A 286 1.50 9.52 -2.89
CA PRO A 286 1.02 8.47 -3.81
C PRO A 286 1.34 7.04 -3.38
N GLY A 287 2.47 6.83 -2.68
CA GLY A 287 2.87 5.51 -2.18
C GLY A 287 1.90 4.88 -1.17
N SER A 288 1.00 5.66 -0.57
CA SER A 288 0.01 5.17 0.40
C SER A 288 -1.36 4.87 -0.22
N LYS A 289 -1.46 4.95 -1.55
CA LYS A 289 -2.72 4.93 -2.29
C LYS A 289 -2.84 3.68 -3.16
N VAL A 290 -4.04 3.13 -3.25
CA VAL A 290 -4.41 2.06 -4.20
C VAL A 290 -5.70 2.48 -4.88
N THR A 291 -5.82 2.27 -6.19
CA THR A 291 -7.08 2.53 -6.90
C THR A 291 -7.74 1.22 -7.29
N LEU A 292 -9.04 1.08 -7.00
CA LEU A 292 -9.81 -0.15 -7.23
C LEU A 292 -10.95 0.04 -8.23
N ARG A 293 -10.95 -0.85 -9.20
CA ARG A 293 -11.85 -1.14 -10.33
C ARG A 293 -12.98 -2.13 -10.11
N ASP A 294 -14.25 -1.90 -10.43
CA ASP A 294 -15.06 -3.08 -10.78
C ASP A 294 -14.50 -3.72 -12.06
N PHE A 295 -14.30 -5.03 -12.05
CA PHE A 295 -13.68 -5.79 -13.12
C PHE A 295 -14.52 -7.02 -13.48
N GLN A 296 -14.72 -7.27 -14.77
CA GLN A 296 -15.39 -8.44 -15.31
C GLN A 296 -14.60 -9.03 -16.47
N ILE A 297 -14.68 -10.34 -16.62
CA ILE A 297 -14.22 -11.04 -17.82
C ILE A 297 -15.44 -11.27 -18.70
N LYS A 298 -15.36 -10.92 -19.98
CA LYS A 298 -16.36 -11.24 -21.00
C LYS A 298 -15.85 -12.33 -21.92
N LYS A 299 -16.43 -13.51 -21.81
CA LYS A 299 -16.13 -14.63 -22.69
C LYS A 299 -16.84 -14.45 -24.04
N VAL A 300 -16.08 -14.52 -25.12
CA VAL A 300 -16.59 -14.38 -26.48
C VAL A 300 -16.05 -15.45 -27.43
N ASN A 301 -16.79 -15.71 -28.51
CA ASN A 301 -16.36 -16.54 -29.61
C ASN A 301 -15.22 -15.84 -30.38
N GLY A 302 -14.07 -16.50 -30.52
CA GLY A 302 -12.89 -15.96 -31.21
C GLY A 302 -13.08 -15.80 -32.73
N ALA A 303 -14.01 -16.54 -33.34
CA ALA A 303 -14.39 -16.36 -34.74
C ALA A 303 -15.47 -15.28 -34.93
N LYS A 304 -16.20 -14.93 -33.86
CA LYS A 304 -17.30 -13.97 -33.89
C LYS A 304 -17.44 -13.26 -32.54
N GLU A 305 -16.62 -12.25 -32.28
CA GLU A 305 -16.48 -11.61 -30.96
C GLU A 305 -17.76 -10.92 -30.44
N THR A 306 -18.75 -10.68 -31.30
CA THR A 306 -20.08 -10.20 -30.90
C THR A 306 -20.90 -11.25 -30.15
N GLU A 307 -20.53 -12.53 -30.27
CA GLU A 307 -21.20 -13.67 -29.66
C GLU A 307 -20.58 -13.97 -28.30
N ALA A 308 -21.39 -13.76 -27.26
CA ALA A 308 -21.01 -14.06 -25.89
C ALA A 308 -21.17 -15.56 -25.59
N LEU A 309 -20.27 -16.09 -24.76
CA LEU A 309 -20.26 -17.51 -24.42
C LEU A 309 -20.54 -17.74 -22.94
N LYS A 310 -21.57 -18.54 -22.66
CA LYS A 310 -21.90 -18.99 -21.32
C LYS A 310 -21.08 -20.21 -20.91
N GLY A 311 -20.95 -20.47 -19.60
CA GLY A 311 -20.36 -21.71 -19.11
C GLY A 311 -18.87 -21.67 -18.78
N ALA A 312 -18.16 -20.60 -19.11
CA ALA A 312 -16.72 -20.50 -18.88
C ALA A 312 -16.40 -20.26 -17.40
N LYS A 313 -15.30 -20.84 -16.91
CA LYS A 313 -14.73 -20.54 -15.58
C LYS A 313 -13.30 -20.08 -15.73
N PHE A 314 -12.86 -19.25 -14.79
CA PHE A 314 -11.54 -18.65 -14.80
C PHE A 314 -10.81 -18.83 -13.48
N ALA A 315 -9.52 -18.55 -13.50
CA ALA A 315 -8.72 -18.22 -12.34
C ALA A 315 -7.97 -16.91 -12.62
N VAL A 316 -7.85 -16.06 -11.60
CA VAL A 316 -7.22 -14.74 -11.71
C VAL A 316 -6.08 -14.67 -10.70
N PHE A 317 -4.91 -14.21 -11.12
CA PHE A 317 -3.68 -14.25 -10.33
C PHE A 317 -2.95 -12.91 -10.31
N ALA A 318 -2.35 -12.56 -9.19
CA ALA A 318 -1.44 -11.42 -9.09
C ALA A 318 -0.07 -11.71 -9.72
N LYS A 319 0.34 -12.99 -9.82
CA LYS A 319 1.66 -13.41 -10.30
C LYS A 319 1.58 -14.25 -11.57
N GLU A 320 2.43 -13.93 -12.54
CA GLU A 320 2.48 -14.62 -13.84
C GLU A 320 2.82 -16.11 -13.70
N GLN A 321 3.76 -16.43 -12.81
CA GLN A 321 4.21 -17.82 -12.66
C GLN A 321 3.10 -18.75 -12.17
N ASP A 322 2.25 -18.30 -11.24
CA ASP A 322 1.11 -19.10 -10.77
C ASP A 322 0.07 -19.30 -11.88
N ALA A 323 -0.14 -18.30 -12.72
CA ALA A 323 -0.98 -18.43 -13.91
C ALA A 323 -0.40 -19.44 -14.92
N LYS A 324 0.92 -19.43 -15.14
CA LYS A 324 1.63 -20.40 -15.98
C LYS A 324 1.54 -21.82 -15.42
N ASP A 325 1.70 -21.99 -14.12
CA ASP A 325 1.55 -23.28 -13.44
C ASP A 325 0.13 -23.84 -13.62
N CYS A 326 -0.89 -22.98 -13.46
CA CYS A 326 -2.29 -23.34 -13.70
C CYS A 326 -2.53 -23.77 -15.16
N VAL A 327 -1.83 -23.19 -16.14
CA VAL A 327 -1.87 -23.59 -17.56
C VAL A 327 -1.11 -24.87 -17.85
N ALA A 328 0.03 -25.09 -17.21
CA ALA A 328 0.81 -26.32 -17.37
C ALA A 328 0.03 -27.56 -16.89
N ASP A 329 -0.82 -27.40 -15.88
CA ASP A 329 -1.76 -28.43 -15.46
C ASP A 329 -2.97 -28.53 -16.39
N LYS A 330 -2.96 -29.53 -17.29
CA LYS A 330 -4.06 -29.78 -18.23
C LYS A 330 -5.41 -30.05 -17.55
N SER A 331 -5.42 -30.50 -16.30
CA SER A 331 -6.64 -30.75 -15.54
C SER A 331 -7.19 -29.50 -14.84
N ARG A 332 -6.40 -28.42 -14.78
CA ARG A 332 -6.74 -27.16 -14.08
C ARG A 332 -7.09 -27.39 -12.61
N ALA A 333 -6.42 -28.33 -11.95
CA ALA A 333 -6.73 -28.68 -10.57
C ALA A 333 -6.55 -27.46 -9.66
N ASP A 334 -7.44 -27.35 -8.67
CA ASP A 334 -7.46 -26.22 -7.73
C ASP A 334 -6.10 -25.98 -7.06
N ALA A 335 -5.36 -27.05 -6.74
CA ALA A 335 -4.01 -26.98 -6.18
C ALA A 335 -3.02 -26.14 -7.02
N ASN A 336 -3.13 -26.19 -8.34
CA ASN A 336 -2.29 -25.43 -9.27
C ASN A 336 -2.94 -24.13 -9.74
N CYS A 337 -4.23 -23.93 -9.43
CA CYS A 337 -5.01 -22.76 -9.83
C CYS A 337 -5.58 -22.03 -8.60
N SER A 338 -6.83 -22.29 -8.22
CA SER A 338 -7.58 -21.50 -7.22
C SER A 338 -7.01 -21.51 -5.79
N ASN A 339 -6.15 -22.47 -5.45
CA ASN A 339 -5.49 -22.57 -4.15
C ASN A 339 -4.12 -21.86 -4.10
N LYS A 340 -3.65 -21.27 -5.19
CA LYS A 340 -2.38 -20.52 -5.21
C LYS A 340 -2.47 -19.25 -4.37
N ALA A 341 -1.38 -18.88 -3.71
CA ALA A 341 -1.33 -17.71 -2.83
C ALA A 341 -1.57 -16.37 -3.56
N SER A 342 -1.31 -16.30 -4.87
CA SER A 342 -1.58 -15.10 -5.68
C SER A 342 -2.96 -15.10 -6.33
N TYR A 343 -3.79 -16.14 -6.11
CA TYR A 343 -5.15 -16.17 -6.62
C TYR A 343 -5.96 -15.02 -6.01
N ALA A 344 -6.76 -14.34 -6.85
CA ALA A 344 -7.61 -13.24 -6.44
C ALA A 344 -8.70 -13.73 -5.48
N ALA A 345 -8.54 -13.47 -4.17
CA ALA A 345 -9.43 -14.01 -3.15
C ALA A 345 -10.88 -13.51 -3.30
N GLY A 346 -11.07 -12.31 -3.85
CA GLY A 346 -12.38 -11.73 -4.15
C GLY A 346 -13.04 -12.24 -5.44
N PHE A 347 -12.35 -13.06 -6.23
CA PHE A 347 -12.89 -13.62 -7.47
C PHE A 347 -13.55 -14.98 -7.20
N THR A 348 -14.85 -15.06 -7.47
CA THR A 348 -15.62 -16.29 -7.38
C THR A 348 -16.32 -16.57 -8.70
N ASN A 349 -16.10 -17.77 -9.25
CA ASN A 349 -16.89 -18.26 -10.37
C ASN A 349 -18.32 -18.55 -9.91
N ALA A 350 -19.31 -18.16 -10.72
CA ALA A 350 -20.66 -18.69 -10.53
C ALA A 350 -20.67 -20.21 -10.76
N GLU A 351 -21.66 -20.90 -10.18
CA GLU A 351 -21.80 -22.36 -10.26
C GLU A 351 -21.71 -22.86 -11.71
N ASN A 352 -22.44 -22.19 -12.61
CA ASN A 352 -22.51 -22.47 -14.04
C ASN A 352 -21.52 -21.67 -14.89
N GLY A 353 -20.54 -20.98 -14.29
CA GLY A 353 -19.59 -20.14 -15.03
C GLY A 353 -20.20 -18.83 -15.55
N THR A 354 -19.69 -18.30 -16.67
CA THR A 354 -20.22 -17.09 -17.30
C THR A 354 -21.70 -17.21 -17.65
N GLY A 355 -22.45 -16.11 -17.51
CA GLY A 355 -23.87 -16.05 -17.88
C GLY A 355 -24.10 -15.98 -19.39
N ASP A 356 -25.36 -15.87 -19.82
CA ASP A 356 -25.74 -15.76 -21.25
C ASP A 356 -25.14 -14.53 -21.95
N ASN A 357 -24.82 -13.49 -21.19
CA ASN A 357 -24.11 -12.30 -21.67
C ASN A 357 -22.58 -12.48 -21.74
N GLY A 358 -22.07 -13.67 -21.41
CA GLY A 358 -20.66 -14.04 -21.37
C GLY A 358 -19.88 -13.42 -20.23
N LEU A 359 -20.52 -12.69 -19.32
CA LEU A 359 -19.83 -11.99 -18.24
C LEU A 359 -19.67 -12.87 -16.99
N THR A 360 -18.55 -12.69 -16.30
CA THR A 360 -18.39 -13.09 -14.90
C THR A 360 -19.11 -12.10 -13.98
N THR A 361 -19.33 -12.49 -12.72
CA THR A 361 -19.69 -11.52 -11.68
C THR A 361 -18.54 -10.50 -11.53
N ALA A 362 -18.89 -9.23 -11.32
CA ALA A 362 -17.91 -8.19 -11.08
C ALA A 362 -17.25 -8.36 -9.71
N PHE A 363 -15.95 -8.09 -9.62
CA PHE A 363 -15.24 -7.93 -8.36
C PHE A 363 -14.30 -6.71 -8.43
N LYS A 364 -13.85 -6.23 -7.27
CA LYS A 364 -12.93 -5.10 -7.22
C LYS A 364 -11.51 -5.57 -7.52
N ALA A 365 -10.84 -4.97 -8.51
CA ALA A 365 -9.46 -5.26 -8.90
C ALA A 365 -8.61 -3.98 -9.01
N LYS A 366 -7.29 -4.10 -8.84
CA LYS A 366 -6.34 -2.98 -8.87
C LYS A 366 -6.23 -2.33 -10.25
N VAL A 367 -5.96 -1.04 -10.25
CA VAL A 367 -5.81 -0.19 -11.43
C VAL A 367 -4.36 0.18 -11.65
N GLY A 368 -3.94 0.25 -12.92
CA GLY A 368 -2.61 0.71 -13.32
C GLY A 368 -1.50 -0.34 -13.21
N GLU A 369 -1.84 -1.55 -12.73
CA GLU A 369 -0.91 -2.66 -12.56
C GLU A 369 -1.40 -3.93 -13.25
N GLU A 370 -0.45 -4.80 -13.58
CA GLU A 370 -0.73 -6.07 -14.24
C GLU A 370 -1.29 -7.13 -13.27
N PHE A 371 -2.19 -7.95 -13.79
CA PHE A 371 -2.61 -9.24 -13.23
C PHE A 371 -2.96 -10.21 -14.37
N TYR A 372 -3.21 -11.47 -14.05
CA TYR A 372 -3.25 -12.55 -15.03
C TYR A 372 -4.55 -13.33 -14.95
N VAL A 373 -5.17 -13.59 -16.10
CA VAL A 373 -6.43 -14.34 -16.23
C VAL A 373 -6.17 -15.63 -17.00
N VAL A 374 -6.70 -16.73 -16.47
CA VAL A 374 -6.57 -18.06 -17.04
C VAL A 374 -7.94 -18.70 -17.13
N GLU A 375 -8.27 -19.29 -18.26
CA GLU A 375 -9.47 -20.12 -18.38
C GLU A 375 -9.25 -21.49 -17.74
N THR A 376 -10.13 -21.86 -16.82
CA THR A 376 -10.10 -23.15 -16.11
C THR A 376 -11.17 -24.12 -16.61
N LYS A 377 -12.20 -23.61 -17.29
CA LYS A 377 -13.22 -24.41 -17.98
C LYS A 377 -13.71 -23.65 -19.21
N ALA A 378 -13.59 -24.25 -20.39
CA ALA A 378 -14.16 -23.71 -21.61
C ALA A 378 -15.70 -23.86 -21.65
N PRO A 379 -16.40 -22.97 -22.37
CA PRO A 379 -17.76 -23.18 -22.82
C PRO A 379 -17.93 -24.49 -23.61
N GLU A 380 -19.15 -25.02 -23.60
CA GLU A 380 -19.51 -26.17 -24.44
C GLU A 380 -19.28 -25.87 -25.93
N GLY A 381 -18.62 -26.77 -26.64
CA GLY A 381 -18.30 -26.60 -28.06
C GLY A 381 -17.06 -25.73 -28.34
N PHE A 382 -16.26 -25.38 -27.32
CA PHE A 382 -15.03 -24.60 -27.45
C PHE A 382 -13.83 -25.34 -26.88
N VAL A 383 -12.63 -24.98 -27.36
CA VAL A 383 -11.36 -25.53 -26.90
C VAL A 383 -10.90 -24.78 -25.66
N LEU A 384 -10.50 -25.50 -24.62
CA LEU A 384 -9.87 -24.92 -23.43
C LEU A 384 -8.61 -24.15 -23.81
N SER A 385 -8.60 -22.85 -23.49
CA SER A 385 -7.49 -21.97 -23.84
C SER A 385 -6.19 -22.38 -23.13
N PRO A 386 -5.06 -22.52 -23.84
CA PRO A 386 -3.75 -22.72 -23.24
C PRO A 386 -3.05 -21.38 -22.89
N ALA A 387 -3.74 -20.24 -22.99
CA ALA A 387 -3.14 -18.93 -22.80
C ALA A 387 -3.17 -18.47 -21.33
N VAL A 388 -2.15 -17.70 -20.96
CA VAL A 388 -2.21 -16.77 -19.82
C VAL A 388 -2.48 -15.39 -20.41
N ASP A 389 -3.61 -14.80 -20.04
CA ASP A 389 -3.98 -13.47 -20.52
C ASP A 389 -3.54 -12.41 -19.51
N LYS A 390 -2.82 -11.39 -20.00
CA LYS A 390 -2.25 -10.33 -19.18
C LYS A 390 -3.17 -9.13 -19.22
N VAL A 391 -3.63 -8.69 -18.05
CA VAL A 391 -4.65 -7.64 -17.92
C VAL A 391 -4.08 -6.45 -17.16
N THR A 392 -4.41 -5.24 -17.63
CA THR A 392 -4.17 -3.99 -16.90
C THR A 392 -5.39 -3.11 -17.03
N ILE A 393 -5.98 -2.70 -15.91
CA ILE A 393 -7.06 -1.73 -15.91
C ILE A 393 -6.43 -0.33 -16.04
N PRO A 394 -6.73 0.46 -17.09
CA PRO A 394 -6.12 1.78 -17.27
C PRO A 394 -6.56 2.77 -16.19
N ALA A 395 -5.63 3.61 -15.72
CA ALA A 395 -5.89 4.63 -14.70
C ALA A 395 -6.98 5.64 -15.07
N LYS A 396 -7.21 5.88 -16.37
CA LYS A 396 -8.19 6.84 -16.90
C LYS A 396 -9.54 6.21 -17.30
N ALA A 397 -9.80 4.94 -16.99
CA ALA A 397 -11.09 4.34 -17.27
C ALA A 397 -12.19 5.04 -16.45
N GLY A 398 -13.35 5.39 -17.04
CA GLY A 398 -14.46 6.04 -16.31
C GLY A 398 -15.12 5.10 -15.30
N THR A 399 -15.53 5.59 -14.11
CA THR A 399 -15.92 4.79 -12.92
C THR A 399 -17.32 4.20 -12.90
N ASP A 400 -18.17 4.61 -13.84
CA ASP A 400 -19.62 4.36 -13.77
C ASP A 400 -20.01 2.92 -14.10
N THR A 401 -19.13 2.18 -14.78
CA THR A 401 -19.31 0.78 -15.13
C THR A 401 -18.06 -0.04 -14.82
N ALA A 402 -18.25 -1.36 -14.70
CA ALA A 402 -17.13 -2.29 -14.62
C ALA A 402 -16.22 -2.17 -15.84
N PHE A 403 -14.91 -2.32 -15.63
CA PHE A 403 -13.97 -2.57 -16.70
C PHE A 403 -14.15 -4.00 -17.19
N VAL A 404 -14.41 -4.14 -18.49
CA VAL A 404 -14.69 -5.44 -19.11
C VAL A 404 -13.49 -5.87 -19.95
N HIS A 405 -12.90 -7.00 -19.59
CA HIS A 405 -11.83 -7.63 -20.34
C HIS A 405 -12.37 -8.77 -21.22
N ASN A 406 -12.20 -8.68 -22.54
CA ASN A 406 -12.66 -9.72 -23.45
C ASN A 406 -11.67 -10.90 -23.48
N PHE A 407 -12.18 -12.11 -23.23
CA PHE A 407 -11.42 -13.36 -23.33
C PHE A 407 -12.00 -14.24 -24.44
N LYS A 408 -11.20 -14.49 -25.48
CA LYS A 408 -11.62 -15.15 -26.73
C LYS A 408 -11.32 -16.65 -26.67
N ASP A 409 -12.26 -17.48 -27.13
CA ASP A 409 -12.02 -18.92 -27.31
C ASP A 409 -12.08 -19.34 -28.76
N LEU A 410 -11.36 -20.40 -29.04
CA LEU A 410 -11.43 -21.11 -30.30
C LEU A 410 -12.62 -22.09 -30.29
N PRO A 411 -13.60 -21.95 -31.20
CA PRO A 411 -14.60 -22.98 -31.44
C PRO A 411 -13.97 -24.38 -31.62
N ASN A 412 -14.64 -25.43 -31.19
CA ASN A 412 -14.16 -26.80 -31.38
C ASN A 412 -14.67 -27.34 -32.72
N GLY A 413 -13.75 -27.72 -33.61
CA GLY A 413 -14.10 -28.20 -34.94
C GLY A 413 -14.92 -27.18 -35.74
N GLY A 414 -14.25 -26.10 -36.14
CA GLY A 414 -14.74 -25.16 -37.14
C GLY A 414 -15.49 -23.95 -36.59
N PRO A 415 -15.72 -22.90 -37.40
CA PRO A 415 -16.22 -21.60 -36.95
C PRO A 415 -17.59 -21.64 -36.27
N ASP A 416 -18.37 -22.71 -36.47
CA ASP A 416 -19.71 -22.92 -35.88
C ASP A 416 -19.69 -23.78 -34.61
N GLY A 417 -18.52 -24.25 -34.15
CA GLY A 417 -18.38 -25.07 -32.93
C GLY A 417 -19.04 -26.45 -33.03
N SER A 418 -19.42 -26.89 -34.23
CA SER A 418 -20.18 -28.14 -34.44
C SER A 418 -19.32 -29.40 -34.52
N GLY A 419 -18.00 -29.30 -34.32
CA GLY A 419 -17.07 -30.43 -34.47
C GLY A 419 -16.71 -30.76 -35.92
N LYS A 420 -17.07 -29.91 -36.90
CA LYS A 420 -16.76 -30.08 -38.32
C LYS A 420 -15.39 -29.46 -38.68
N ASN A 421 -14.83 -29.76 -39.85
CA ASN A 421 -13.51 -29.23 -40.19
C ASN A 421 -13.53 -27.69 -40.32
N TRP A 422 -12.44 -27.02 -39.91
CA TRP A 422 -12.28 -25.56 -40.01
C TRP A 422 -12.39 -25.02 -41.44
N PHE A 423 -12.09 -25.90 -42.39
CA PHE A 423 -12.10 -25.62 -43.80
C PHE A 423 -13.08 -26.57 -44.48
N THR A 424 -13.81 -26.07 -45.47
CA THR A 424 -14.56 -26.92 -46.39
C THR A 424 -13.57 -27.78 -47.17
N LEU A 425 -13.38 -29.02 -46.73
CA LEU A 425 -12.50 -29.95 -47.43
C LEU A 425 -13.16 -30.34 -48.77
N PRO A 426 -12.40 -30.39 -49.88
CA PRO A 426 -12.92 -30.94 -51.12
C PRO A 426 -13.38 -32.38 -50.88
N LYS A 427 -14.54 -32.75 -51.41
CA LYS A 427 -15.06 -34.12 -51.28
C LYS A 427 -14.04 -35.09 -51.89
N THR A 428 -13.35 -35.88 -51.06
CA THR A 428 -12.50 -36.96 -51.55
C THR A 428 -13.39 -38.00 -52.23
N GLY A 429 -12.95 -38.51 -53.38
CA GLY A 429 -13.78 -39.15 -54.41
C GLY A 429 -14.43 -40.51 -54.08
N ALA A 430 -14.78 -40.81 -52.83
CA ALA A 430 -15.44 -42.06 -52.46
C ALA A 430 -16.75 -42.30 -53.23
N ALA A 431 -17.53 -41.24 -53.49
CA ALA A 431 -18.73 -41.32 -54.33
C ALA A 431 -18.39 -41.64 -55.80
N GLY A 432 -17.27 -41.12 -56.32
CA GLY A 432 -16.81 -41.41 -57.68
C GLY A 432 -16.38 -42.87 -57.84
N VAL A 433 -15.67 -43.42 -56.85
CA VAL A 433 -15.22 -44.83 -56.85
C VAL A 433 -16.42 -45.80 -56.83
N ILE A 434 -17.46 -45.50 -56.07
CA ILE A 434 -18.68 -46.34 -56.03
C ILE A 434 -19.42 -46.31 -57.37
N ILE A 435 -19.54 -45.14 -58.01
CA ILE A 435 -20.17 -45.02 -59.33
C ILE A 435 -19.37 -45.78 -60.40
N PHE A 436 -18.03 -45.65 -60.42
CA PHE A 436 -17.20 -46.39 -61.38
C PHE A 436 -17.22 -47.91 -61.13
N ALA A 437 -17.30 -48.36 -59.88
CA ALA A 437 -17.42 -49.78 -59.56
C ALA A 437 -18.76 -50.36 -60.04
N LEU A 438 -19.87 -49.64 -59.87
CA LEU A 438 -21.19 -50.07 -60.34
C LEU A 438 -21.30 -50.08 -61.87
N VAL A 439 -20.74 -49.08 -62.56
CA VAL A 439 -20.69 -49.04 -64.02
C VAL A 439 -19.77 -50.14 -64.56
N GLY A 440 -18.63 -50.39 -63.91
CA GLY A 440 -17.73 -51.49 -64.24
C GLY A 440 -18.40 -52.86 -64.13
N LEU A 441 -19.14 -53.11 -63.05
CA LEU A 441 -19.93 -54.34 -62.88
C LEU A 441 -21.03 -54.47 -63.96
N GLY A 442 -21.67 -53.37 -64.35
CA GLY A 442 -22.65 -53.35 -65.44
C GLY A 442 -22.05 -53.70 -66.81
N LEU A 443 -20.84 -53.22 -67.10
CA LEU A 443 -20.12 -53.52 -68.35
C LEU A 443 -19.63 -54.99 -68.41
N VAL A 444 -19.16 -55.54 -67.29
CA VAL A 444 -18.76 -56.95 -67.22
C VAL A 444 -19.99 -57.88 -67.37
N GLY A 445 -21.11 -57.53 -66.75
CA GLY A 445 -22.36 -58.29 -66.87
C GLY A 445 -22.93 -58.29 -68.29
N SER A 446 -22.90 -57.14 -68.97
CA SER A 446 -23.35 -57.01 -70.37
C SER A 446 -22.43 -57.73 -71.35
N GLY A 447 -21.11 -57.71 -71.13
CA GLY A 447 -20.14 -58.48 -71.91
C GLY A 447 -20.34 -60.00 -71.80
N MET A 448 -20.57 -60.53 -70.59
CA MET A 448 -20.88 -61.95 -70.39
C MET A 448 -22.19 -62.36 -71.06
N PHE A 449 -23.22 -61.52 -71.03
CA PHE A 449 -24.50 -61.82 -71.67
C PHE A 449 -24.39 -61.92 -73.21
N VAL A 450 -23.64 -60.99 -73.83
CA VAL A 450 -23.40 -61.03 -75.28
C VAL A 450 -22.55 -62.25 -75.67
N PHE A 451 -21.53 -62.59 -74.88
CA PHE A 451 -20.71 -63.79 -75.10
C PHE A 451 -21.54 -65.08 -75.03
N LEU A 452 -22.38 -65.23 -74.00
CA LEU A 452 -23.26 -66.40 -73.86
C LEU A 452 -24.30 -66.49 -74.97
N LYS A 453 -24.81 -65.36 -75.46
CA LYS A 453 -25.76 -65.30 -76.60
C LYS A 453 -25.09 -65.68 -77.92
N ASN A 454 -23.85 -65.26 -78.14
CA ASN A 454 -23.10 -65.65 -79.34
C ASN A 454 -22.69 -67.13 -79.29
N ARG A 455 -22.29 -67.66 -78.12
CA ARG A 455 -22.00 -69.09 -77.97
C ARG A 455 -23.22 -69.97 -78.24
N LYS A 456 -24.41 -69.56 -77.80
CA LYS A 456 -25.66 -70.27 -78.15
C LYS A 456 -25.95 -70.26 -79.65
N LYS A 457 -25.67 -69.15 -80.35
CA LYS A 457 -25.81 -69.07 -81.81
C LYS A 457 -24.80 -69.95 -82.55
N GLU A 458 -23.57 -70.06 -82.04
CA GLU A 458 -22.54 -70.94 -82.61
C GLU A 458 -22.87 -72.42 -82.37
N GLU A 459 -23.41 -72.76 -81.19
CA GLU A 459 -23.94 -74.10 -80.88
C GLU A 459 -25.15 -74.47 -81.77
N GLU A 460 -26.04 -73.50 -82.09
CA GLU A 460 -27.17 -73.69 -83.00
C GLU A 460 -26.75 -73.78 -84.49
N GLN A 461 -25.66 -73.13 -84.91
CA GLN A 461 -25.13 -73.21 -86.27
C GLN A 461 -24.26 -74.44 -86.53
N GLN A 462 -23.68 -75.06 -85.50
CA GLN A 462 -22.96 -76.34 -85.62
C GLN A 462 -23.88 -77.57 -85.59
N ALA A 463 -25.17 -77.39 -85.22
CA ALA A 463 -26.17 -78.45 -85.15
C ALA A 463 -27.14 -78.49 -86.35
N ALA A 464 -26.88 -77.73 -87.42
CA ALA A 464 -27.70 -77.63 -88.63
C ALA A 464 -27.10 -78.38 -89.83
#